data_AF-A0A4Y8UVQ0-F1
#
_entry.id   AF-A0A4Y8UVQ0-F1
#
_cell.length_a   1.000
_cell.length_b   1.000
_cell.length_c   1.000
_cell.angle_alpha   90.00
_cell.angle_beta   90.00
_cell.angle_gamma   90.00
#
_symmetry.space_group_name_H-M   'P 1'
#
loop_
_entity.id
_entity.type
_entity.pdbx_description
1 polymer ?
#
loop_
_entity_poly.entity_id
_entity_poly.type
_entity_poly.pdbx_seq_one_letter_code
_entity_poly.pdbx_strand_id
1 'polypeptide(L)'
;MLANSFLELVHPDDIPGTLEAIKHLSDGKLVTEFVNRYRHQNGSYRVLQWSARALVEQQMIYASVRDITEQTLIESSIRQNNNRLAACR
;
A
#
# COMPACT_ATOMS: atom_id res chain seq x y z
N MET A 1 -19.54 -14.56 -5.23
CA MET A 1 -19.05 -13.17 -5.25
C MET A 1 -17.64 -13.17 -4.65
N LEU A 2 -16.60 -12.92 -5.45
CA LEU A 2 -15.19 -13.05 -5.01
C LEU A 2 -14.46 -11.70 -4.89
N ALA A 3 -15.14 -10.56 -4.99
CA ALA A 3 -14.50 -9.25 -5.13
C ALA A 3 -14.16 -8.53 -3.80
N ASN A 4 -14.66 -8.99 -2.64
CA ASN A 4 -14.59 -8.18 -1.40
C ASN A 4 -13.60 -8.68 -0.34
N SER A 5 -13.05 -9.89 -0.46
CA SER A 5 -12.33 -10.51 0.66
C SER A 5 -10.99 -9.84 1.02
N PHE A 6 -10.29 -9.23 0.05
CA PHE A 6 -9.01 -8.59 0.34
C PHE A 6 -9.13 -7.09 0.67
N LEU A 7 -10.18 -6.41 0.16
CA LEU A 7 -10.42 -5.00 0.48
C LEU A 7 -10.74 -4.79 1.97
N GLU A 8 -11.27 -5.80 2.64
CA GLU A 8 -11.46 -5.81 4.10
C GLU A 8 -10.14 -5.73 4.88
N LEU A 9 -9.03 -6.16 4.26
CA LEU A 9 -7.71 -6.04 4.84
C LEU A 9 -7.09 -4.67 4.57
N VAL A 10 -7.57 -3.92 3.59
CA VAL A 10 -7.05 -2.58 3.29
C VAL A 10 -7.53 -1.59 4.35
N HIS A 11 -6.65 -0.68 4.76
CA HIS A 11 -7.03 0.41 5.65
C HIS A 11 -8.14 1.26 5.00
N PRO A 12 -9.22 1.64 5.72
CA PRO A 12 -10.37 2.35 5.14
C PRO A 12 -10.02 3.56 4.28
N ASP A 13 -9.08 4.38 4.74
CA ASP A 13 -8.59 5.57 4.01
C ASP A 13 -7.91 5.23 2.68
N ASP A 14 -7.36 4.02 2.54
CA ASP A 14 -6.59 3.61 1.37
C ASP A 14 -7.47 2.83 0.36
N ILE A 15 -8.74 2.54 0.70
CA ILE A 15 -9.69 1.84 -0.19
C ILE A 15 -9.88 2.59 -1.52
N PRO A 16 -10.15 3.91 -1.55
CA PRO A 16 -10.35 4.62 -2.80
C PRO A 16 -9.13 4.54 -3.73
N GLY A 17 -7.93 4.74 -3.20
CA GLY A 17 -6.68 4.63 -3.97
C GLY A 17 -6.39 3.20 -4.44
N THR A 18 -6.74 2.20 -3.62
CA THR A 18 -6.59 0.79 -4.00
C THR A 18 -7.51 0.43 -5.17
N LEU A 19 -8.76 0.88 -5.16
CA LEU A 19 -9.70 0.69 -6.28
C LEU A 19 -9.22 1.36 -7.56
N GLU A 20 -8.65 2.55 -7.46
CA GLU A 20 -8.06 3.26 -8.60
C GLU A 20 -6.86 2.49 -9.19
N ALA A 21 -5.97 1.98 -8.34
CA ALA A 21 -4.85 1.15 -8.77
C ALA A 21 -5.31 -0.14 -9.48
N ILE A 22 -6.35 -0.80 -8.96
CA ILE A 22 -6.95 -1.99 -9.61
C ILE A 22 -7.54 -1.64 -10.98
N LYS A 23 -8.22 -0.49 -11.08
CA LYS A 23 -8.75 0.00 -12.35
C LYS A 23 -7.63 0.25 -13.35
N HIS A 24 -6.54 0.89 -12.94
CA HIS A 24 -5.37 1.07 -13.78
C HIS A 24 -4.77 -0.25 -14.27
N LEU A 25 -4.66 -1.26 -13.40
CA LEU A 25 -4.21 -2.59 -13.81
C LEU A 25 -5.17 -3.23 -14.82
N SER A 26 -6.48 -3.11 -14.59
CA SER A 26 -7.51 -3.64 -15.50
C SER A 26 -7.48 -2.98 -16.88
N ASP A 27 -7.11 -1.70 -16.94
CA ASP A 27 -6.87 -0.95 -18.19
C ASP A 27 -5.53 -1.32 -18.88
N GLY A 28 -4.78 -2.29 -18.34
CA GLY A 28 -3.47 -2.67 -18.86
C GLY A 28 -2.33 -1.70 -18.50
N LYS A 29 -2.58 -0.74 -17.60
CA LYS A 29 -1.57 0.24 -17.18
C LYS A 29 -0.64 -0.37 -16.13
N LEU A 30 0.60 0.11 -16.15
CA LEU A 30 1.58 -0.20 -15.13
C LEU A 30 1.25 0.58 -13.85
N VAL A 31 1.21 -0.13 -12.71
CA VAL A 31 1.16 0.47 -11.38
C VAL A 31 2.53 0.28 -10.74
N THR A 32 3.19 1.37 -10.37
CA THR A 32 4.50 1.36 -9.71
C THR A 32 4.46 2.21 -8.46
N GLU A 33 5.20 1.79 -7.43
CA GLU A 33 5.35 2.55 -6.19
C GLU A 33 4.01 2.86 -5.48
N PHE A 34 2.95 2.07 -5.74
CA PHE A 34 1.67 2.28 -5.07
C PHE A 34 1.76 1.80 -3.64
N VAL A 35 1.50 2.67 -2.68
CA VAL A 35 1.58 2.34 -1.26
C VAL A 35 0.19 2.29 -0.65
N ASN A 36 -0.12 1.20 0.05
CA ASN A 36 -1.31 1.12 0.89
C ASN A 36 -1.06 0.31 2.16
N ARG A 37 -1.94 0.48 3.14
CA ARG A 37 -1.85 -0.20 4.43
C ARG A 37 -2.75 -1.42 4.44
N TYR A 38 -2.17 -2.56 4.82
CA TYR A 38 -2.88 -3.83 5.01
C TYR A 38 -2.92 -4.23 6.48
N ARG A 39 -4.07 -4.73 6.92
CA ARG A 39 -4.30 -5.26 8.26
C ARG A 39 -3.62 -6.62 8.36
N HIS A 40 -2.65 -6.71 9.26
CA HIS A 40 -1.99 -7.93 9.65
C HIS A 40 -2.88 -8.74 10.61
N GLN A 41 -2.65 -10.06 10.70
CA GLN A 41 -3.45 -10.95 11.54
C GLN A 41 -3.46 -10.54 13.03
N ASN A 42 -2.39 -9.92 13.52
CA ASN A 42 -2.31 -9.41 14.90
C ASN A 42 -3.03 -8.06 15.11
N GLY A 43 -3.75 -7.54 14.11
CA GLY A 43 -4.47 -6.27 14.16
C GLY A 43 -3.63 -5.02 13.85
N SER A 44 -2.31 -5.14 13.72
CA SER A 44 -1.47 -4.02 13.28
C SER A 44 -1.61 -3.78 11.77
N TYR A 45 -1.23 -2.58 11.32
CA TYR A 45 -1.16 -2.27 9.89
C TYR A 45 0.27 -2.38 9.38
N ARG A 46 0.42 -3.00 8.20
CA ARG A 46 1.66 -3.06 7.43
C ARG A 46 1.57 -2.12 6.25
N VAL A 47 2.65 -1.40 5.98
CA VAL A 47 2.75 -0.52 4.82
C VAL A 47 3.35 -1.33 3.69
N LEU A 48 2.55 -1.58 2.66
CA LEU A 48 2.94 -2.38 1.51
C LEU A 48 3.08 -1.48 0.29
N GLN A 49 4.20 -1.65 -0.41
CA GLN A 49 4.50 -0.97 -1.65
C GLN A 49 4.39 -1.96 -2.81
N TRP A 50 3.53 -1.64 -3.77
CA TRP A 50 3.16 -2.49 -4.89
C TRP A 50 3.76 -1.99 -6.20
N SER A 51 4.23 -2.96 -6.98
CA SER A 51 4.54 -2.80 -8.40
C SER A 51 3.84 -3.90 -9.16
N ALA A 52 2.88 -3.55 -10.00
CA ALA A 52 2.02 -4.50 -10.69
C ALA A 52 1.79 -4.12 -12.15
N ARG A 53 1.65 -5.14 -12.99
CA ARG A 53 1.36 -5.03 -14.41
C ARG A 53 0.40 -6.13 -14.83
N ALA A 54 -0.63 -5.77 -15.59
CA ALA A 54 -1.47 -6.74 -16.27
C ALA A 54 -0.82 -7.20 -17.58
N LEU A 55 -0.79 -8.51 -17.77
CA LEU A 55 -0.49 -9.18 -19.03
C LEU A 55 -1.82 -9.55 -19.68
N VAL A 56 -2.38 -8.60 -20.43
CA VAL A 56 -3.72 -8.69 -21.03
C VAL A 56 -3.85 -9.94 -21.93
N GLU A 57 -2.81 -10.23 -22.73
CA GLU A 57 -2.77 -11.40 -23.62
C GLU A 57 -2.87 -12.74 -22.87
N GLN A 58 -2.38 -12.79 -21.63
CA GLN A 58 -2.35 -13.98 -20.80
C GLN A 58 -3.47 -13.98 -19.75
N GLN A 59 -4.31 -12.93 -19.71
CA GLN A 59 -5.31 -12.70 -18.66
C GLN A 59 -4.75 -12.83 -17.24
N MET A 60 -3.50 -12.42 -17.02
CA MET A 60 -2.81 -12.51 -15.74
C MET A 60 -2.32 -11.16 -15.24
N ILE A 61 -2.20 -11.00 -13.92
CA ILE A 61 -1.58 -9.83 -13.29
C ILE A 61 -0.31 -10.30 -12.59
N TYR A 62 0.82 -9.71 -12.96
CA TYR A 62 2.06 -9.85 -12.19
C TYR A 62 2.16 -8.71 -11.21
N ALA A 63 2.28 -9.03 -9.93
CA ALA A 63 2.47 -8.06 -8.86
C ALA A 63 3.65 -8.48 -7.99
N SER A 64 4.52 -7.52 -7.67
CA SER A 64 5.51 -7.63 -6.62
C SER A 64 5.16 -6.64 -5.51
N VAL A 65 5.38 -7.07 -4.28
CA VAL A 65 5.10 -6.27 -3.08
C VAL A 65 6.33 -6.23 -2.20
N ARG A 66 6.63 -5.05 -1.67
CA ARG A 66 7.65 -4.84 -0.63
C ARG A 66 6.95 -4.38 0.64
N ASP A 67 7.23 -5.04 1.75
CA ASP A 67 6.85 -4.55 3.07
C ASP A 67 7.84 -3.46 3.49
N ILE A 68 7.36 -2.23 3.60
CA ILE A 68 8.15 -1.05 4.01
C ILE A 68 7.77 -0.56 5.41
N THR A 69 7.04 -1.37 6.18
CA THR A 69 6.54 -0.98 7.52
C THR A 69 7.68 -0.52 8.43
N GLU A 70 8.81 -1.24 8.46
CA GLU A 70 9.96 -0.87 9.29
C GLU A 70 10.56 0.47 8.87
N GLN A 71 10.69 0.71 7.56
CA GLN A 71 11.20 1.98 7.03
C GLN A 71 10.29 3.15 7.43
N THR A 72 8.97 3.01 7.27
CA THR A 72 8.01 4.03 7.68
C THR A 72 8.02 4.28 9.19
N LEU A 73 8.20 3.24 10.01
CA LEU A 73 8.30 3.37 11.47
C LEU A 73 9.59 4.11 11.89
N ILE A 74 10.71 3.83 11.23
CA ILE A 74 11.98 4.54 11.46
C ILE A 74 11.86 6.01 11.05
N GLU A 75 11.32 6.29 9.86
CA GLU A 75 11.12 7.66 9.37
C GLU A 75 10.17 8.47 10.25
N SER A 76 9.05 7.88 10.66
CA SER A 76 8.10 8.54 11.56
C SER A 76 8.72 8.86 12.91
N SER A 77 9.53 7.96 13.47
CA SER A 77 10.26 8.17 14.73
C SER A 77 11.29 9.30 14.62
N ILE A 78 12.06 9.34 13.54
CA ILE A 78 13.02 10.42 13.26
C ILE A 78 12.30 11.76 13.11
N ARG A 79 11.21 11.79 12.34
CA ARG A 79 10.41 13.01 12.12
C ARG A 79 9.79 13.51 13.43
N GLN A 80 9.31 12.62 14.29
CA GLN A 80 8.73 12.99 15.58
C GLN A 80 9.79 13.55 16.54
N ASN A 81 10.99 12.97 16.56
CA ASN A 81 12.11 13.50 17.35
C ASN A 81 12.59 14.86 16.86
N ASN A 82 12.73 15.04 15.54
CA ASN A 82 13.13 16.32 14.96
C ASN A 82 12.09 17.43 15.23
N ASN A 83 10.80 17.11 15.14
CA ASN A 83 9.73 18.07 15.48
C ASN A 83 9.74 18.45 16.96
N ARG A 84 10.07 17.52 17.87
CA ARG A 84 10.19 17.82 19.31
C ARG A 84 11.40 18.72 19.60
N LEU A 85 12.54 18.50 18.94
CA LEU A 85 13.71 19.37 19.08
C LEU A 85 13.45 20.78 18.52
N ALA A 86 12.68 20.89 17.43
CA ALA A 86 12.32 22.18 16.84
C ALA A 86 11.32 22.98 17.69
N ALA A 87 10.45 22.32 18.46
CA ALA A 87 9.44 22.96 19.31
C ALA A 87 9.96 23.44 20.68
N CYS A 88 11.15 23.00 21.10
CA CYS A 88 11.80 23.42 22.34
C CYS A 88 12.75 24.63 22.18
N ARG A 89 12.62 25.41 21.10
CA ARG A 89 13.50 26.54 20.81
C ARG A 89 12.79 27.89 20.90
#